data_AF-A0A8T7BYS6-F1
#
_entry.id   AF-A0A8T7BYS6-F1
#
_cell.length_a   1.000
_cell.length_b   1.000
_cell.length_c   1.000
_cell.angle_alpha   90.00
_cell.angle_beta   90.00
_cell.angle_gamma   90.00
#
_symmetry.space_group_name_H-M   'P 1'
#
loop_
_entity.id
_entity.type
_entity.pdbx_description
1 polymer ?
#
loop_
_entity_poly.entity_id
_entity_poly.type
_entity_poly.pdbx_seq_one_letter_code
_entity_poly.pdbx_strand_id
1 'polypeptide(L)'
;MTWQRKILRVNLTEGTCKIEALNMDWAHDFLGQRGLGTKYLYEEMDPSADALSAENKVIFATGPVTGTLASTSGRYSVITKGALTDAIACSNSGGKFGAELKFAGYDLLIIEGESEKPVYLHIENDKAELCDAGEVWGKTVWETEAILGKKYGDPLMRFASIGQAGENLCRYACVVNDLHRAAGRSGVGTVLGAKKLKSIAVRGTKGVTSPDPANFFKLASEVNARLNDREGMARDGTLAMIDVTNNFGALPTRNNRSVRFEGAEKLNPEAMHTPNENGHTNIVANGACFGCTIGCGRICKIDPNHFSIKDKPQYHGASGGLEYETAYALGAAVGVDDIDAATYVGFLCNEYGMDPISLGGSIAAAMELFDIGAISEKDTGGIKLEFGSAEALCAIAELTVRSEGFGADIAMGSKRLCEKYGHPDLS
;
A
#
# COMPACT_ATOMS: atom_id res chain seq x y z
N MET A 1 26.45 7.08 10.39
CA MET A 1 25.07 6.82 9.91
C MET A 1 24.22 8.05 10.17
N THR A 2 23.23 8.34 9.32
CA THR A 2 22.44 9.59 9.38
C THR A 2 21.21 9.41 10.29
N TRP A 3 21.47 9.06 11.55
CA TRP A 3 20.45 8.90 12.60
C TRP A 3 20.02 10.24 13.16
N GLN A 4 18.71 10.44 13.34
CA GLN A 4 18.19 11.59 14.09
C GLN A 4 18.25 11.37 15.61
N ARG A 5 18.38 10.10 16.04
CA ARG A 5 18.46 9.62 17.41
C ARG A 5 17.22 9.90 18.25
N LYS A 6 16.06 10.01 17.59
CA LYS A 6 14.78 10.30 18.22
C LYS A 6 13.71 9.32 17.77
N ILE A 7 12.86 8.96 18.72
CA ILE A 7 11.59 8.28 18.50
C ILE A 7 10.48 9.26 18.87
N LEU A 8 9.44 9.33 18.04
CA LEU A 8 8.16 9.93 18.43
C LEU A 8 7.24 8.81 18.93
N ARG A 9 6.91 8.82 20.22
CA ARG A 9 5.95 7.89 20.82
C ARG A 9 4.61 8.57 20.98
N VAL A 10 3.57 7.96 20.43
CA VAL A 10 2.20 8.49 20.43
C VAL A 10 1.30 7.47 21.12
N ASN A 11 0.71 7.87 22.24
CA ASN A 11 -0.28 7.07 22.94
C ASN A 11 -1.67 7.65 22.67
N LEU A 12 -2.48 6.90 21.92
CA LEU A 12 -3.79 7.33 21.46
C LEU A 12 -4.85 7.33 22.55
N THR A 13 -4.68 6.48 23.58
CA THR A 13 -5.57 6.40 24.74
C THR A 13 -5.31 7.55 25.71
N GLU A 14 -4.04 7.85 25.99
CA GLU A 14 -3.66 8.99 26.83
C GLU A 14 -3.73 10.33 26.10
N GLY A 15 -3.79 10.31 24.76
CA GLY A 15 -3.74 11.51 23.93
C GLY A 15 -2.38 12.22 23.96
N THR A 16 -1.27 11.49 24.18
CA THR A 16 0.06 12.09 24.35
C THR A 16 1.00 11.84 23.17
N CYS A 17 1.86 12.83 22.90
CA CYS A 17 2.96 12.74 21.93
C CYS A 17 4.27 13.07 22.67
N LYS A 18 5.16 12.08 22.82
CA LYS A 18 6.41 12.19 23.59
C LYS A 18 7.60 11.90 22.69
N ILE A 19 8.63 12.74 22.76
CA ILE A 19 9.91 12.50 22.09
C ILE A 19 10.83 11.79 23.06
N GLU A 20 11.37 10.65 22.66
CA GLU A 20 12.35 9.88 23.44
C GLU A 20 13.64 9.65 22.64
N ALA A 21 14.72 9.35 23.36
CA ALA A 21 15.99 9.02 22.72
C ALA A 21 15.90 7.64 22.07
N LEU A 22 16.42 7.52 20.84
CA LEU A 22 16.58 6.22 20.19
C LEU A 22 17.61 5.39 20.96
N ASN A 23 17.28 4.13 21.28
CA ASN A 23 18.28 3.18 21.78
C ASN A 23 19.33 2.92 20.68
N MET A 24 20.51 3.49 20.88
CA MET A 24 21.58 3.42 19.89
C MET A 24 22.24 2.04 19.83
N ASP A 25 22.27 1.29 20.94
CA ASP A 25 22.80 -0.07 20.94
C ASP A 25 21.95 -0.96 20.02
N TRP A 26 20.62 -0.86 20.13
CA TRP A 26 19.73 -1.55 19.20
C TRP A 26 19.84 -1.03 17.77
N ALA A 27 20.02 0.28 17.55
CA ALA A 27 20.24 0.83 16.21
C ALA A 27 21.58 0.35 15.60
N HIS A 28 22.58 0.02 16.42
CA HIS A 28 23.83 -0.58 15.96
C HIS A 28 23.65 -2.06 15.63
N ASP A 29 22.96 -2.82 16.47
CA ASP A 29 22.78 -4.26 16.31
C ASP A 29 21.78 -4.63 15.19
N PHE A 30 20.70 -3.85 15.06
CA PHE A 30 19.58 -4.14 14.15
C PHE A 30 19.47 -3.17 12.98
N LEU A 31 20.46 -2.29 12.84
CA LEU A 31 20.51 -1.24 11.83
C LEU A 31 19.29 -0.31 11.94
N GLY A 32 18.29 -0.46 11.07
CA GLY A 32 17.11 0.39 11.01
C GLY A 32 15.91 -0.28 10.38
N GLN A 33 14.87 0.51 10.10
CA GLN A 33 13.69 0.09 9.35
C GLN A 33 13.11 -1.23 9.89
N ARG A 34 13.11 -2.33 9.10
CA ARG A 34 12.55 -3.62 9.49
C ARG A 34 13.23 -4.19 10.74
N GLY A 35 14.56 -4.20 10.79
CA GLY A 35 15.30 -4.82 11.88
C GLY A 35 15.01 -4.11 13.20
N LEU A 36 15.30 -2.81 13.25
CA LEU A 36 15.10 -2.00 14.44
C LEU A 36 13.62 -1.93 14.85
N GLY A 37 12.70 -1.71 13.91
CA GLY A 37 11.27 -1.68 14.21
C GLY A 37 10.75 -3.01 14.77
N THR A 38 11.22 -4.14 14.25
CA THR A 38 10.86 -5.47 14.80
C THR A 38 11.44 -5.66 16.20
N LYS A 39 12.66 -5.18 16.47
CA LYS A 39 13.27 -5.24 17.81
C LYS A 39 12.43 -4.48 18.83
N TYR A 40 12.00 -3.25 18.53
CA TYR A 40 11.10 -2.50 19.41
C TYR A 40 9.76 -3.21 19.63
N LEU A 41 9.16 -3.75 18.56
CA LEU A 41 7.90 -4.49 18.71
C LEU A 41 8.07 -5.72 19.61
N TYR A 42 9.14 -6.50 19.41
CA TYR A 42 9.44 -7.70 20.18
C TYR A 42 9.64 -7.42 21.67
N GLU A 43 10.30 -6.31 22.01
CA GLU A 43 10.60 -5.95 23.40
C GLU A 43 9.42 -5.28 24.12
N GLU A 44 8.55 -4.59 23.38
CA GLU A 44 7.54 -3.72 23.99
C GLU A 44 6.10 -4.22 23.87
N MET A 45 5.84 -5.29 23.10
CA MET A 45 4.49 -5.81 22.88
C MET A 45 4.37 -7.23 23.39
N ASP A 46 3.29 -7.52 24.13
CA ASP A 46 2.93 -8.90 24.45
C ASP A 46 2.56 -9.64 23.16
N PRO A 47 3.27 -10.71 22.76
CA PRO A 47 2.96 -11.45 21.54
C PRO A 47 1.56 -12.10 21.56
N SER A 48 0.97 -12.29 22.75
CA SER A 48 -0.39 -12.82 22.90
C SER A 48 -1.50 -11.79 22.64
N ALA A 49 -1.17 -10.48 22.60
CA ALA A 49 -2.14 -9.42 22.31
C ALA A 49 -2.86 -9.64 20.97
N ASP A 50 -4.15 -9.34 20.90
CA ASP A 50 -4.90 -9.41 19.65
C ASP A 50 -4.40 -8.34 18.65
N ALA A 51 -4.40 -8.67 17.35
CA ALA A 51 -3.87 -7.75 16.33
C ALA A 51 -4.65 -6.44 16.23
N LEU A 52 -5.91 -6.40 16.67
CA LEU A 52 -6.77 -5.22 16.63
C LEU A 52 -6.91 -4.54 18.00
N SER A 53 -6.21 -5.00 19.03
CA SER A 53 -6.34 -4.44 20.38
C SER A 53 -5.50 -3.17 20.61
N ALA A 54 -5.77 -2.48 21.72
CA ALA A 54 -5.04 -1.30 22.15
C ALA A 54 -3.57 -1.63 22.47
N GLU A 55 -3.28 -2.85 22.93
CA GLU A 55 -1.96 -3.34 23.32
C GLU A 55 -1.03 -3.61 22.11
N ASN A 56 -1.57 -3.89 20.92
CA ASN A 56 -0.76 -4.00 19.71
C ASN A 56 -0.11 -2.64 19.39
N LYS A 57 1.16 -2.64 18.98
CA LYS A 57 1.87 -1.41 18.58
C LYS A 57 2.01 -1.34 17.06
N VAL A 58 1.97 -0.12 16.53
CA VAL A 58 2.27 0.15 15.12
C VAL A 58 3.49 1.06 15.02
N ILE A 59 4.52 0.60 14.32
CA ILE A 59 5.82 1.28 14.23
C ILE A 59 6.08 1.67 12.79
N PHE A 60 6.15 2.97 12.53
CA PHE A 60 6.68 3.53 11.29
C PHE A 60 8.19 3.71 11.45
N ALA A 61 8.97 2.94 10.70
CA ALA A 61 10.42 2.89 10.84
C ALA A 61 11.14 3.32 9.56
N THR A 62 12.07 4.28 9.70
CA THR A 62 12.98 4.70 8.63
C THR A 62 14.31 3.93 8.70
N GLY A 63 15.06 3.91 7.60
CA GLY A 63 16.40 3.33 7.55
C GLY A 63 17.50 4.35 7.80
N PRO A 64 18.74 3.92 8.09
CA PRO A 64 19.88 4.80 8.34
C PRO A 64 20.30 5.66 7.14
N VAL A 65 19.80 5.37 5.94
CA VAL A 65 20.05 6.14 4.71
C VAL A 65 18.79 6.81 4.17
N THR A 66 17.63 6.62 4.81
CA THR A 66 16.38 7.25 4.37
C THR A 66 16.51 8.77 4.40
N GLY A 67 16.01 9.48 3.38
CA GLY A 67 16.10 10.94 3.29
C GLY A 67 17.47 11.48 2.88
N THR A 68 18.49 10.64 2.71
CA THR A 68 19.82 11.06 2.23
C THR A 68 19.88 11.16 0.71
N LEU A 69 21.03 11.61 0.18
CA LEU A 69 21.30 11.62 -1.26
C LEU A 69 21.65 10.24 -1.86
N ALA A 70 21.63 9.16 -1.07
CA ALA A 70 21.81 7.81 -1.62
C ALA A 70 20.67 7.50 -2.61
N SER A 71 20.99 6.83 -3.73
CA SER A 71 19.94 6.47 -4.69
C SER A 71 18.90 5.57 -4.04
N THR A 72 17.62 5.82 -4.30
CA THR A 72 16.46 5.07 -3.80
C THR A 72 16.19 5.17 -2.28
N SER A 73 16.72 6.21 -1.63
CA SER A 73 16.64 6.47 -0.18
C SER A 73 15.26 6.91 0.35
N GLY A 74 14.17 6.68 -0.36
CA GLY A 74 12.82 7.13 0.04
C GLY A 74 12.02 6.14 0.90
N ARG A 75 12.57 4.97 1.22
CA ARG A 75 11.81 3.85 1.82
C ARG A 75 11.59 4.00 3.34
N TYR A 76 10.44 3.51 3.80
CA TYR A 76 10.10 3.25 5.21
C TYR A 76 9.30 1.95 5.35
N SER A 77 9.15 1.45 6.57
CA SER A 77 8.27 0.30 6.84
C SER A 77 7.26 0.60 7.93
N VAL A 78 6.11 -0.08 7.87
CA VAL A 78 5.12 -0.19 8.93
C VAL A 78 5.23 -1.59 9.53
N ILE A 79 5.53 -1.66 10.82
CA ILE A 79 5.76 -2.91 11.57
C ILE A 79 4.72 -3.03 12.70
N THR A 80 4.07 -4.18 12.82
CA THR A 80 3.04 -4.46 13.82
C THR A 80 2.74 -5.95 13.87
N LYS A 81 1.87 -6.42 14.79
CA LYS A 81 1.15 -7.69 14.59
C LYS A 81 0.04 -7.45 13.55
N GLY A 82 0.13 -8.10 12.39
CA GLY A 82 -0.74 -7.87 11.25
C GLY A 82 -2.13 -8.48 11.41
N ALA A 83 -3.16 -7.73 11.03
CA ALA A 83 -4.56 -8.13 11.18
C ALA A 83 -4.99 -9.32 10.30
N LEU A 84 -4.26 -9.60 9.22
CA LEU A 84 -4.57 -10.69 8.30
C LEU A 84 -4.15 -12.05 8.86
N THR A 85 -2.93 -12.12 9.39
CA THR A 85 -2.25 -13.38 9.74
C THR A 85 -2.11 -13.59 11.25
N ASP A 86 -2.40 -12.57 12.06
CA ASP A 86 -2.12 -12.55 13.50
C ASP A 86 -0.64 -12.82 13.84
N ALA A 87 0.25 -12.53 12.89
CA ALA A 87 1.69 -12.69 12.98
C ALA A 87 2.40 -11.36 12.69
N ILE A 88 3.73 -11.36 12.82
CA ILE A 88 4.54 -10.18 12.52
C ILE A 88 4.30 -9.68 11.09
N ALA A 89 3.98 -8.39 10.95
CA ALA A 89 3.89 -7.69 9.69
C ALA A 89 5.09 -6.74 9.55
N CYS A 90 5.68 -6.69 8.36
CA CYS A 90 6.62 -5.65 7.97
C CYS A 90 6.30 -5.21 6.54
N SER A 91 5.50 -4.16 6.42
CA SER A 91 5.02 -3.66 5.15
C SER A 91 5.85 -2.45 4.71
N ASN A 92 6.52 -2.54 3.57
CA ASN A 92 7.42 -1.50 3.09
C ASN A 92 6.73 -0.58 2.07
N SER A 93 6.97 0.73 2.18
CA SER A 93 6.54 1.70 1.17
C SER A 93 7.69 2.60 0.73
N GLY A 94 7.54 3.16 -0.46
CA GLY A 94 8.36 4.24 -1.01
C GLY A 94 7.65 5.58 -0.92
N GLY A 95 7.73 6.36 -2.01
CA GLY A 95 7.22 7.72 -2.04
C GLY A 95 8.16 8.70 -1.34
N LYS A 96 7.59 9.67 -0.63
CA LYS A 96 8.30 10.77 0.02
C LYS A 96 8.07 10.82 1.53
N PHE A 97 7.02 10.16 2.04
CA PHE A 97 6.67 10.16 3.47
C PHE A 97 7.84 9.75 4.38
N GLY A 98 8.55 8.66 4.05
CA GLY A 98 9.67 8.19 4.86
C GLY A 98 10.82 9.19 4.99
N ALA A 99 11.12 9.92 3.91
CA ALA A 99 12.11 10.99 3.93
C ALA A 99 11.62 12.19 4.75
N GLU A 100 10.36 12.59 4.57
CA GLU A 100 9.76 13.72 5.28
C GLU A 100 9.69 13.49 6.80
N LEU A 101 9.34 12.27 7.24
CA LEU A 101 9.39 11.85 8.64
C LEU A 101 10.82 11.99 9.20
N LYS A 102 11.81 11.57 8.40
CA LYS A 102 13.21 11.72 8.79
C LYS A 102 13.65 13.18 8.84
N PHE A 103 13.16 14.03 7.94
CA PHE A 103 13.42 15.47 7.95
C PHE A 103 12.75 16.20 9.10
N ALA A 104 11.65 15.67 9.65
CA ALA A 104 11.05 16.18 10.88
C ALA A 104 11.91 15.88 12.12
N GLY A 105 12.82 14.91 12.00
CA GLY A 105 13.82 14.57 13.01
C GLY A 105 13.55 13.26 13.73
N TYR A 106 12.82 12.32 13.13
CA TYR A 106 12.48 11.05 13.76
C TYR A 106 13.02 9.86 12.97
N ASP A 107 13.58 8.88 13.67
CA ASP A 107 13.97 7.61 13.06
C ASP A 107 12.82 6.58 13.12
N LEU A 108 12.07 6.59 14.23
CA LEU A 108 10.87 5.79 14.45
C LEU A 108 9.71 6.67 14.91
N LEU A 109 8.50 6.29 14.51
CA LEU A 109 7.24 6.72 15.10
C LEU A 109 6.53 5.47 15.64
N ILE A 110 6.29 5.42 16.95
CA ILE A 110 5.64 4.29 17.63
C ILE A 110 4.26 4.74 18.10
N ILE A 111 3.23 4.02 17.69
CA ILE A 111 1.84 4.26 18.01
C ILE A 111 1.34 3.14 18.92
N GLU A 112 0.76 3.51 20.05
CA GLU A 112 0.21 2.61 21.06
C GLU A 112 -1.17 3.09 21.54
N GLY A 113 -1.94 2.19 22.17
CA GLY A 113 -3.30 2.47 22.60
C GLY A 113 -4.31 2.52 21.44
N GLU A 114 -5.50 3.00 21.76
CA GLU A 114 -6.61 3.26 20.85
C GLU A 114 -7.25 4.60 21.23
N SER A 115 -7.66 5.39 20.23
CA SER A 115 -8.40 6.63 20.47
C SER A 115 -9.90 6.39 20.62
N GLU A 116 -10.55 7.14 21.51
CA GLU A 116 -12.01 7.08 21.69
C GLU A 116 -12.78 7.52 20.43
N LYS A 117 -12.20 8.44 19.65
CA LYS A 117 -12.77 9.00 18.42
C LYS A 117 -11.75 9.02 17.29
N PRO A 118 -12.17 9.16 16.02
CA PRO A 118 -11.24 9.36 14.90
C PRO A 118 -10.28 10.53 15.12
N VAL A 119 -8.98 10.25 14.98
CA VAL A 119 -7.91 11.25 15.06
C VAL A 119 -6.94 11.13 13.88
N TYR A 120 -6.19 12.20 13.62
CA TYR A 120 -5.00 12.15 12.77
C TYR A 120 -3.82 12.77 13.53
N LEU A 121 -2.61 12.32 13.21
CA LEU A 121 -1.38 12.82 13.83
C LEU A 121 -0.78 13.91 12.94
N HIS A 122 -0.61 15.12 13.47
CA HIS A 122 0.07 16.22 12.79
C HIS A 122 1.46 16.41 13.39
N ILE A 123 2.50 16.35 12.54
CA ILE A 123 3.89 16.47 12.93
C ILE A 123 4.53 17.57 12.11
N GLU A 124 5.05 18.59 12.78
CA GLU A 124 5.88 19.63 12.19
C GLU A 124 7.17 19.77 13.02
N ASN A 125 8.25 19.17 12.51
CA ASN A 125 9.53 19.11 13.23
C ASN A 125 9.37 18.56 14.66
N ASP A 126 9.72 19.33 15.70
CA ASP A 126 9.61 18.91 17.12
C ASP A 126 8.19 19.06 17.69
N LYS A 127 7.22 19.54 16.92
CA LYS A 127 5.82 19.62 17.35
C LYS A 127 5.05 18.44 16.79
N ALA A 128 4.36 17.72 17.67
CA ALA A 128 3.47 16.63 17.30
C ALA A 128 2.18 16.74 18.13
N GLU A 129 1.04 16.62 17.47
CA GLU A 129 -0.28 16.73 18.10
C GLU A 129 -1.29 15.77 17.48
N LEU A 130 -2.20 15.24 18.30
CA LEU A 130 -3.35 14.48 17.84
C LEU A 130 -4.50 15.45 17.56
N CYS A 131 -4.95 15.47 16.32
CA CYS A 131 -6.03 16.32 15.84
C CYS A 131 -7.29 15.50 15.60
N ASP A 132 -8.45 16.14 15.69
CA ASP A 132 -9.73 15.54 15.33
C ASP A 132 -9.78 15.18 13.84
N ALA A 133 -10.15 13.94 13.51
CA ALA A 133 -10.26 13.47 12.13
C ALA A 133 -11.72 13.31 11.67
N GLY A 134 -12.71 13.87 12.39
CA GLY A 134 -14.12 13.69 12.04
C GLY A 134 -14.46 14.17 10.63
N GLU A 135 -13.77 15.21 10.13
CA GLU A 135 -13.96 15.73 8.77
C GLU A 135 -13.43 14.81 7.65
N VAL A 136 -12.48 13.93 7.97
CA VAL A 136 -11.82 13.01 7.02
C VAL A 136 -12.11 11.53 7.30
N TRP A 137 -12.71 11.17 8.43
CA TRP A 137 -13.18 9.81 8.66
C TRP A 137 -14.31 9.47 7.66
N GLY A 138 -14.28 8.29 7.08
CA GLY A 138 -15.18 7.91 5.99
C GLY A 138 -14.75 8.43 4.62
N LYS A 139 -13.67 9.21 4.52
CA LYS A 139 -13.14 9.71 3.25
C LYS A 139 -12.10 8.78 2.65
N THR A 140 -11.93 8.85 1.34
CA THR A 140 -10.87 8.12 0.66
C THR A 140 -9.50 8.70 1.00
N VAL A 141 -8.42 7.98 0.69
CA VAL A 141 -7.04 8.49 0.84
C VAL A 141 -6.86 9.78 0.04
N TRP A 142 -7.41 9.81 -1.17
CA TRP A 142 -7.29 10.96 -2.08
C TRP A 142 -8.04 12.19 -1.53
N GLU A 143 -9.27 12.00 -1.06
CA GLU A 143 -10.03 13.06 -0.40
C GLU A 143 -9.36 13.53 0.89
N THR A 144 -8.83 12.60 1.70
CA THR A 144 -8.15 12.91 2.97
C THR A 144 -6.92 13.80 2.72
N GLU A 145 -6.07 13.44 1.77
CA GLU A 145 -4.88 14.22 1.41
C GLU A 145 -5.26 15.58 0.83
N ALA A 146 -6.32 15.66 0.00
CA ALA A 146 -6.82 16.93 -0.53
C ALA A 146 -7.37 17.86 0.57
N ILE A 147 -8.16 17.34 1.51
CA ILE A 147 -8.77 18.10 2.60
C ILE A 147 -7.68 18.62 3.56
N LEU A 148 -6.80 17.73 4.05
CA LEU A 148 -5.74 18.10 4.98
C LEU A 148 -4.68 18.98 4.29
N GLY A 149 -4.33 18.69 3.04
CA GLY A 149 -3.42 19.52 2.25
C GLY A 149 -3.95 20.95 2.08
N LYS A 150 -5.25 21.12 1.82
CA LYS A 150 -5.88 22.45 1.76
C LYS A 150 -5.91 23.14 3.12
N LYS A 151 -6.16 22.40 4.20
CA LYS A 151 -6.20 22.93 5.58
C LYS A 151 -4.87 23.54 5.99
N TYR A 152 -3.76 22.88 5.68
CA TYR A 152 -2.42 23.34 6.05
C TYR A 152 -1.76 24.23 5.01
N GLY A 153 -2.15 24.13 3.74
CA GLY A 153 -1.65 24.99 2.66
C GLY A 153 -0.17 24.79 2.30
N ASP A 154 0.47 23.73 2.80
CA ASP A 154 1.87 23.39 2.47
C ASP A 154 1.93 22.23 1.47
N PRO A 155 2.28 22.48 0.20
CA PRO A 155 2.38 21.43 -0.83
C PRO A 155 3.54 20.44 -0.60
N LEU A 156 4.43 20.71 0.36
CA LEU A 156 5.53 19.83 0.75
C LEU A 156 5.17 18.89 1.90
N MET A 157 4.05 19.12 2.58
CA MET A 157 3.55 18.17 3.59
C MET A 157 3.27 16.81 2.96
N ARG A 158 3.56 15.74 3.70
CA ARG A 158 3.33 14.36 3.26
C ARG A 158 2.39 13.65 4.20
N PHE A 159 1.57 12.78 3.61
CA PHE A 159 0.51 12.06 4.31
C PHE A 159 0.75 10.56 4.18
N ALA A 160 0.52 9.83 5.25
CA ALA A 160 0.33 8.39 5.23
C ALA A 160 -1.01 8.08 5.89
N SER A 161 -1.97 7.61 5.10
CA SER A 161 -3.38 7.52 5.49
C SER A 161 -3.92 6.12 5.29
N ILE A 162 -4.96 5.78 6.05
CA ILE A 162 -5.85 4.68 5.71
C ILE A 162 -7.04 5.22 4.91
N GLY A 163 -7.55 4.44 3.97
CA GLY A 163 -8.86 4.69 3.37
C GLY A 163 -9.96 3.94 4.12
N GLN A 164 -11.17 3.92 3.55
CA GLN A 164 -12.32 3.28 4.17
C GLN A 164 -12.14 1.77 4.37
N ALA A 165 -11.28 1.10 3.60
CA ALA A 165 -10.98 -0.32 3.84
C ALA A 165 -10.36 -0.54 5.23
N GLY A 166 -9.48 0.38 5.67
CA GLY A 166 -8.91 0.34 7.02
C GLY A 166 -9.95 0.63 8.10
N GLU A 167 -10.79 1.64 7.89
CA GLU A 167 -11.87 2.03 8.81
C GLU A 167 -12.91 0.91 8.99
N ASN A 168 -13.22 0.20 7.91
CA ASN A 168 -14.14 -0.95 7.89
C ASN A 168 -13.50 -2.27 8.32
N LEU A 169 -12.24 -2.24 8.77
CA LEU A 169 -11.49 -3.40 9.24
C LEU A 169 -11.33 -4.54 8.20
N CYS A 170 -11.24 -4.19 6.91
CA CYS A 170 -10.80 -5.14 5.88
C CYS A 170 -9.45 -5.72 6.29
N ARG A 171 -9.31 -7.06 6.32
CA ARG A 171 -8.18 -7.75 6.97
C ARG A 171 -6.84 -7.52 6.27
N TYR A 172 -6.87 -7.04 5.03
CA TYR A 172 -5.70 -6.70 4.22
C TYR A 172 -5.72 -5.24 3.76
N ALA A 173 -6.30 -4.35 4.57
CA ALA A 173 -6.18 -2.91 4.38
C ALA A 173 -4.73 -2.44 4.57
N CYS A 174 -4.33 -1.46 3.78
CA CYS A 174 -2.98 -0.94 3.70
C CYS A 174 -2.88 0.52 4.19
N VAL A 175 -1.65 1.01 4.37
CA VAL A 175 -1.38 2.44 4.56
C VAL A 175 -0.88 3.00 3.25
N VAL A 176 -1.57 4.02 2.73
CA VAL A 176 -1.24 4.66 1.46
C VAL A 176 -0.64 6.04 1.70
N ASN A 177 0.45 6.35 1.01
CA ASN A 177 1.12 7.64 1.00
C ASN A 177 1.34 8.13 -0.43
N ASP A 178 1.46 9.45 -0.60
CA ASP A 178 1.64 10.07 -1.92
C ASP A 178 0.57 9.57 -2.93
N LEU A 179 -0.68 9.46 -2.47
CA LEU A 179 -1.89 8.97 -3.19
C LEU A 179 -1.89 7.52 -3.72
N HIS A 180 -0.72 6.90 -3.94
CA HIS A 180 -0.64 5.60 -4.63
C HIS A 180 0.61 4.77 -4.28
N ARG A 181 1.36 5.14 -3.23
CA ARG A 181 2.43 4.31 -2.66
C ARG A 181 1.86 3.61 -1.43
N ALA A 182 2.14 2.33 -1.26
CA ALA A 182 1.49 1.55 -0.21
C ALA A 182 2.50 0.80 0.65
N ALA A 183 2.32 0.88 1.96
CA ALA A 183 2.69 -0.21 2.86
C ALA A 183 1.57 -1.25 2.75
N GLY A 184 1.62 -2.04 1.67
CA GLY A 184 0.50 -2.82 1.12
C GLY A 184 -0.05 -3.95 2.00
N ARG A 185 0.79 -4.88 2.46
CA ARG A 185 0.31 -6.21 2.87
C ARG A 185 0.18 -6.40 4.39
N SER A 186 -0.46 -7.50 4.77
CA SER A 186 -0.61 -8.02 6.15
C SER A 186 -1.60 -7.28 7.05
N GLY A 187 -2.41 -6.37 6.50
CA GLY A 187 -3.45 -5.69 7.28
C GLY A 187 -2.92 -4.58 8.19
N VAL A 188 -1.81 -3.92 7.82
CA VAL A 188 -1.23 -2.84 8.63
C VAL A 188 -2.16 -1.60 8.70
N GLY A 189 -2.94 -1.35 7.65
CA GLY A 189 -3.96 -0.29 7.65
C GLY A 189 -5.17 -0.65 8.53
N THR A 190 -5.52 -1.93 8.61
CA THR A 190 -6.58 -2.45 9.49
C THR A 190 -6.26 -2.15 10.95
N VAL A 191 -5.00 -2.34 11.37
CA VAL A 191 -4.57 -2.05 12.74
C VAL A 191 -4.69 -0.56 13.06
N LEU A 192 -4.35 0.33 12.13
CA LEU A 192 -4.56 1.77 12.31
C LEU A 192 -6.04 2.14 12.39
N GLY A 193 -6.88 1.48 11.58
CA GLY A 193 -8.33 1.64 11.61
C GLY A 193 -8.93 1.25 12.96
N ALA A 194 -8.54 0.11 13.52
CA ALA A 194 -8.94 -0.34 14.86
C ALA A 194 -8.54 0.67 15.95
N LYS A 195 -7.39 1.33 15.78
CA LYS A 195 -6.91 2.38 16.68
C LYS A 195 -7.56 3.76 16.47
N LYS A 196 -8.43 3.89 15.47
CA LYS A 196 -9.06 5.14 15.00
C LYS A 196 -8.07 6.22 14.56
N LEU A 197 -6.90 5.83 14.06
CA LEU A 197 -5.90 6.75 13.50
C LEU A 197 -6.03 6.82 11.98
N LYS A 198 -6.60 7.93 11.48
CA LYS A 198 -6.92 8.14 10.06
C LYS A 198 -5.71 8.41 9.19
N SER A 199 -4.84 9.30 9.66
CA SER A 199 -3.72 9.80 8.87
C SER A 199 -2.57 10.27 9.75
N ILE A 200 -1.38 10.27 9.18
CA ILE A 200 -0.19 10.92 9.72
C ILE A 200 0.24 11.98 8.70
N ALA A 201 0.06 13.24 9.06
CA ALA A 201 0.49 14.40 8.29
C ALA A 201 1.84 14.87 8.83
N VAL A 202 2.87 14.86 7.99
CA VAL A 202 4.25 15.13 8.41
C VAL A 202 4.86 16.24 7.56
N ARG A 203 5.52 17.19 8.21
CA ARG A 203 6.34 18.22 7.59
C ARG A 203 7.67 18.35 8.32
N GLY A 204 8.76 18.20 7.57
CA GLY A 204 10.11 18.18 8.10
C GLY A 204 11.06 19.13 7.37
N THR A 205 11.71 20.04 8.10
CA THR A 205 12.64 21.03 7.51
C THR A 205 14.06 20.95 8.06
N LYS A 206 14.38 19.98 8.92
CA LYS A 206 15.74 19.82 9.49
C LYS A 206 16.71 19.14 8.54
N GLY A 207 16.19 18.33 7.60
CA GLY A 207 17.03 17.51 6.73
C GLY A 207 17.70 16.34 7.46
N VAL A 208 18.71 15.75 6.84
CA VAL A 208 19.55 14.68 7.42
C VAL A 208 21.03 15.06 7.32
N THR A 209 21.82 14.68 8.32
CA THR A 209 23.25 14.99 8.37
C THR A 209 24.09 13.71 8.34
N SER A 210 25.15 13.72 7.52
CA SER A 210 26.21 12.70 7.54
C SER A 210 27.39 13.19 8.39
N PRO A 211 28.01 12.34 9.23
CA PRO A 211 29.25 12.67 9.92
C PRO A 211 30.42 12.99 8.95
N ASP A 212 30.37 12.46 7.74
CA ASP A 212 31.33 12.75 6.66
C ASP A 212 30.56 12.99 5.35
N PRO A 213 30.11 14.24 5.09
CA PRO A 213 29.32 14.57 3.91
C PRO A 213 30.09 14.40 2.59
N ALA A 214 31.38 14.74 2.57
CA ALA A 214 32.20 14.69 1.37
C ALA A 214 32.40 13.25 0.89
N ASN A 215 32.77 12.35 1.80
CA ASN A 215 32.90 10.93 1.46
C ASN A 215 31.54 10.30 1.13
N PHE A 216 30.47 10.66 1.85
CA PHE A 216 29.14 10.14 1.54
C PHE A 216 28.67 10.54 0.14
N PHE A 217 28.88 11.80 -0.26
CA PHE A 217 28.58 12.27 -1.62
C PHE A 217 29.35 11.50 -2.69
N LYS A 218 30.66 11.29 -2.48
CA LYS A 218 31.50 10.49 -3.37
C LYS A 218 30.96 9.07 -3.52
N LEU A 219 30.71 8.39 -2.40
CA LEU A 219 30.21 7.01 -2.40
C LEU A 219 28.83 6.89 -3.05
N ALA A 220 27.92 7.80 -2.75
CA ALA A 220 26.59 7.78 -3.35
C ALA A 220 26.65 8.01 -4.88
N SER A 221 27.52 8.91 -5.33
CA SER A 221 27.79 9.14 -6.76
C SER A 221 28.34 7.88 -7.43
N GLU A 222 29.31 7.20 -6.80
CA GLU A 222 29.89 5.95 -7.30
C GLU A 222 28.86 4.82 -7.36
N VAL A 223 28.03 4.64 -6.32
CA VAL A 223 26.97 3.64 -6.29
C VAL A 223 25.92 3.93 -7.35
N ASN A 224 25.50 5.20 -7.48
CA ASN A 224 24.57 5.62 -8.50
C ASN A 224 25.14 5.28 -9.89
N ALA A 225 26.40 5.58 -10.18
CA ALA A 225 27.02 5.26 -11.47
C ALA A 225 27.07 3.76 -11.81
N ARG A 226 26.87 2.85 -10.85
CA ARG A 226 26.78 1.39 -11.07
C ARG A 226 25.37 0.90 -11.40
N LEU A 227 24.34 1.73 -11.16
CA LEU A 227 22.96 1.40 -11.51
C LEU A 227 22.78 1.59 -13.02
N ASN A 228 23.13 0.59 -13.82
CA ASN A 228 23.15 0.68 -15.29
C ASN A 228 21.83 0.23 -15.95
N ASP A 229 21.06 -0.64 -15.29
CA ASP A 229 19.78 -1.16 -15.81
C ASP A 229 18.59 -0.33 -15.31
N ARG A 230 18.56 0.95 -15.67
CA ARG A 230 17.45 1.84 -15.26
C ARG A 230 16.43 2.06 -16.35
N GLU A 231 16.83 1.93 -17.62
CA GLU A 231 15.97 2.27 -18.75
C GLU A 231 14.75 1.35 -18.85
N GLY A 232 14.93 0.04 -18.68
CA GLY A 232 13.83 -0.92 -18.66
C GLY A 232 12.84 -0.64 -17.52
N MET A 233 13.35 -0.51 -16.28
CA MET A 233 12.52 -0.16 -15.12
C MET A 233 11.87 1.22 -15.24
N ALA A 234 12.52 2.21 -15.86
CA ALA A 234 11.96 3.53 -16.10
C ALA A 234 10.84 3.48 -17.14
N ARG A 235 10.99 2.67 -18.20
CA ARG A 235 10.04 2.55 -19.31
C ARG A 235 8.83 1.67 -18.97
N ASP A 236 9.06 0.53 -18.31
CA ASP A 236 8.04 -0.51 -18.13
C ASP A 236 7.65 -0.73 -16.66
N GLY A 237 8.41 -0.15 -15.74
CA GLY A 237 8.22 -0.42 -14.31
C GLY A 237 8.46 -1.90 -14.01
N THR A 238 7.72 -2.43 -13.05
CA THR A 238 7.77 -3.86 -12.73
C THR A 238 6.96 -4.72 -13.71
N LEU A 239 6.09 -4.11 -14.53
CA LEU A 239 5.11 -4.82 -15.37
C LEU A 239 5.74 -5.79 -16.38
N ALA A 240 7.00 -5.58 -16.77
CA ALA A 240 7.77 -6.52 -17.60
C ALA A 240 7.83 -7.95 -17.02
N MET A 241 7.61 -8.11 -15.71
CA MET A 241 7.53 -9.41 -15.07
C MET A 241 6.31 -10.25 -15.51
N ILE A 242 5.27 -9.67 -16.10
CA ILE A 242 4.17 -10.42 -16.73
C ILE A 242 4.73 -11.34 -17.81
N ASP A 243 5.52 -10.81 -18.75
CA ASP A 243 6.11 -11.59 -19.83
C ASP A 243 7.13 -12.61 -19.30
N VAL A 244 7.97 -12.19 -18.35
CA VAL A 244 9.00 -13.08 -17.75
C VAL A 244 8.34 -14.29 -17.08
N THR A 245 7.34 -14.07 -16.22
CA THR A 245 6.69 -15.14 -15.48
C THR A 245 5.80 -16.01 -16.36
N ASN A 246 5.11 -15.43 -17.35
CA ASN A 246 4.28 -16.21 -18.28
C ASN A 246 5.15 -17.13 -19.16
N ASN A 247 6.23 -16.60 -19.75
CA ASN A 247 7.13 -17.37 -20.60
C ASN A 247 7.85 -18.47 -19.82
N PHE A 248 8.28 -18.18 -18.58
CA PHE A 248 8.87 -19.18 -17.70
C PHE A 248 7.87 -20.27 -17.28
N GLY A 249 6.57 -19.96 -17.22
CA GLY A 249 5.54 -20.86 -16.72
C GLY A 249 5.39 -20.79 -15.20
N ALA A 250 5.35 -19.57 -14.67
CA ALA A 250 5.17 -19.28 -13.25
C ALA A 250 4.22 -18.08 -13.00
N LEU A 251 3.35 -17.75 -13.96
CA LEU A 251 2.33 -16.70 -13.80
C LEU A 251 1.05 -17.31 -13.19
N PRO A 252 0.70 -17.01 -11.92
CA PRO A 252 -0.53 -17.48 -11.30
C PRO A 252 -1.76 -17.17 -12.14
N THR A 253 -2.49 -18.20 -12.56
CA THR A 253 -3.64 -18.05 -13.45
C THR A 253 -4.85 -18.80 -12.91
N ARG A 254 -6.00 -18.11 -12.77
CA ARG A 254 -7.28 -18.64 -12.26
C ARG A 254 -7.13 -19.40 -10.94
N ASN A 255 -6.85 -18.67 -9.87
CA ASN A 255 -6.54 -19.19 -8.53
C ASN A 255 -5.42 -20.26 -8.53
N ASN A 256 -4.35 -20.04 -9.30
CA ASN A 256 -3.22 -20.97 -9.46
C ASN A 256 -3.55 -22.33 -10.08
N ARG A 257 -4.73 -22.51 -10.71
CA ARG A 257 -5.06 -23.73 -11.47
C ARG A 257 -4.18 -23.92 -12.70
N SER A 258 -3.60 -22.84 -13.20
CA SER A 258 -2.58 -22.82 -14.25
C SER A 258 -1.45 -21.85 -13.89
N VAL A 259 -0.30 -22.03 -14.54
CA VAL A 259 0.91 -21.22 -14.38
C VAL A 259 1.25 -20.37 -15.62
N ARG A 260 0.32 -20.34 -16.58
CA ARG A 260 0.37 -19.50 -17.77
C ARG A 260 -1.03 -18.96 -18.08
N PHE A 261 -1.05 -17.73 -18.56
CA PHE A 261 -2.25 -17.04 -18.98
C PHE A 261 -2.16 -16.69 -20.47
N GLU A 262 -3.16 -17.11 -21.22
CA GLU A 262 -3.30 -16.85 -22.64
C GLU A 262 -3.49 -15.35 -22.94
N GLY A 263 -4.10 -14.60 -22.02
CA GLY A 263 -4.32 -13.15 -22.16
C GLY A 263 -3.18 -12.27 -21.64
N ALA A 264 -2.01 -12.84 -21.30
CA ALA A 264 -0.90 -12.09 -20.70
C ALA A 264 -0.41 -10.93 -21.58
N GLU A 265 -0.46 -11.07 -22.90
CA GLU A 265 -0.07 -10.02 -23.86
C GLU A 265 -0.94 -8.75 -23.76
N LYS A 266 -2.15 -8.85 -23.21
CA LYS A 266 -3.04 -7.70 -22.98
C LYS A 266 -2.82 -7.03 -21.63
N LEU A 267 -1.95 -7.56 -20.78
CA LEU A 267 -1.64 -7.05 -19.44
C LEU A 267 -0.16 -6.68 -19.26
N ASN A 268 0.65 -6.82 -20.30
CA ASN A 268 2.09 -6.62 -20.25
C ASN A 268 2.48 -5.16 -20.60
N PRO A 269 3.78 -4.81 -20.64
CA PRO A 269 4.21 -3.47 -21.03
C PRO A 269 3.77 -3.06 -22.43
N GLU A 270 3.74 -3.98 -23.40
CA GLU A 270 3.30 -3.66 -24.77
C GLU A 270 1.85 -3.18 -24.79
N ALA A 271 0.94 -3.87 -24.09
CA ALA A 271 -0.44 -3.42 -23.93
C ALA A 271 -0.55 -2.06 -23.22
N MET A 272 0.27 -1.83 -22.19
CA MET A 272 0.28 -0.56 -21.46
C MET A 272 0.71 0.63 -22.34
N HIS A 273 1.65 0.44 -23.27
CA HIS A 273 2.17 1.49 -24.16
C HIS A 273 1.40 1.63 -25.49
N THR A 274 0.63 0.62 -25.90
CA THR A 274 -0.04 0.61 -27.20
C THR A 274 -1.42 1.29 -27.11
N PRO A 275 -1.75 2.24 -27.99
CA PRO A 275 -3.10 2.80 -28.05
C PRO A 275 -4.14 1.72 -28.34
N ASN A 276 -5.24 1.74 -27.59
CA ASN A 276 -6.41 0.89 -27.85
C ASN A 276 -7.19 1.38 -29.08
N GLU A 277 -8.32 0.75 -29.39
CA GLU A 277 -9.17 1.08 -30.56
C GLU A 277 -9.72 2.53 -30.56
N ASN A 278 -9.83 3.16 -29.38
CA ASN A 278 -10.24 4.55 -29.23
C ASN A 278 -9.05 5.54 -29.27
N GLY A 279 -7.85 5.05 -29.53
CA GLY A 279 -6.61 5.83 -29.52
C GLY A 279 -6.12 6.19 -28.11
N HIS A 280 -6.64 5.53 -27.07
CA HIS A 280 -6.21 5.74 -25.69
C HIS A 280 -5.01 4.86 -25.34
N THR A 281 -3.94 5.46 -24.83
CA THR A 281 -2.79 4.75 -24.25
C THR A 281 -2.87 4.80 -22.72
N ASN A 282 -2.74 3.64 -22.07
CA ASN A 282 -2.89 3.50 -20.63
C ASN A 282 -1.80 4.27 -19.84
N ILE A 283 -0.52 4.14 -20.20
CA ILE A 283 0.56 4.89 -19.55
C ILE A 283 0.62 6.36 -19.99
N VAL A 284 0.77 7.26 -19.02
CA VAL A 284 0.95 8.70 -19.24
C VAL A 284 2.40 9.10 -18.95
N ALA A 285 2.94 8.64 -17.83
CA ALA A 285 4.28 8.98 -17.38
C ALA A 285 4.81 7.95 -16.38
N ASN A 286 6.09 8.07 -16.03
CA ASN A 286 6.65 7.38 -14.89
C ASN A 286 6.83 8.30 -13.67
N GLY A 287 7.01 7.71 -12.49
CA GLY A 287 7.13 8.41 -11.22
C GLY A 287 8.23 7.83 -10.32
N ALA A 288 9.04 8.71 -9.75
CA ALA A 288 10.13 8.35 -8.84
C ALA A 288 9.79 8.59 -7.36
N CYS A 289 10.23 7.68 -6.50
CA CYS A 289 10.27 7.92 -5.05
C CYS A 289 11.37 8.95 -4.70
N PHE A 290 11.40 9.42 -3.45
CA PHE A 290 12.46 10.29 -2.98
C PHE A 290 13.86 9.70 -3.22
N GLY A 291 14.77 10.52 -3.75
CA GLY A 291 16.16 10.15 -4.04
C GLY A 291 16.34 9.07 -5.12
N CYS A 292 15.27 8.65 -5.80
CA CYS A 292 15.33 7.55 -6.78
C CYS A 292 15.73 8.06 -8.17
N THR A 293 16.74 7.43 -8.76
CA THR A 293 17.23 7.74 -10.11
C THR A 293 16.75 6.73 -11.18
N ILE A 294 15.80 5.87 -10.82
CA ILE A 294 15.23 4.80 -11.67
C ILE A 294 13.82 5.17 -12.17
N GLY A 295 12.92 5.60 -11.29
CA GLY A 295 11.57 6.03 -11.69
C GLY A 295 10.64 4.89 -12.12
N CYS A 296 10.51 3.82 -11.33
CA CYS A 296 9.71 2.65 -11.72
C CYS A 296 8.19 2.83 -11.65
N GLY A 297 7.66 3.79 -10.89
CA GLY A 297 6.21 3.92 -10.71
C GLY A 297 5.52 4.26 -12.03
N ARG A 298 4.40 3.60 -12.33
CA ARG A 298 3.58 3.90 -13.51
C ARG A 298 2.52 4.93 -13.14
N ILE A 299 2.36 5.97 -13.95
CA ILE A 299 1.25 6.91 -13.86
C ILE A 299 0.36 6.65 -15.07
N CYS A 300 -0.77 6.02 -14.83
CA CYS A 300 -1.67 5.56 -15.87
C CYS A 300 -2.98 6.36 -15.86
N LYS A 301 -3.68 6.31 -16.98
CA LYS A 301 -5.05 6.77 -17.16
C LYS A 301 -5.83 5.63 -17.81
N ILE A 302 -7.12 5.56 -17.54
CA ILE A 302 -8.03 4.58 -18.13
C ILE A 302 -8.78 5.27 -19.28
N ASP A 303 -9.17 4.52 -20.32
CA ASP A 303 -10.00 5.06 -21.39
C ASP A 303 -11.31 5.62 -20.79
N PRO A 304 -11.64 6.92 -20.97
CA PRO A 304 -12.85 7.50 -20.40
C PRO A 304 -14.15 6.87 -20.93
N ASN A 305 -14.10 6.12 -22.03
CA ASN A 305 -15.24 5.36 -22.56
C ASN A 305 -15.32 3.93 -22.01
N HIS A 306 -14.31 3.47 -21.26
CA HIS A 306 -14.27 2.13 -20.69
C HIS A 306 -15.44 1.90 -19.73
N PHE A 307 -16.07 0.71 -19.77
CA PHE A 307 -17.28 0.44 -18.99
C PHE A 307 -17.08 0.65 -17.48
N SER A 308 -15.85 0.42 -16.99
CA SER A 308 -15.52 0.53 -15.56
C SER A 308 -15.59 1.97 -15.05
N ILE A 309 -15.39 2.99 -15.90
CA ILE A 309 -15.31 4.40 -15.49
C ILE A 309 -16.11 5.39 -16.34
N LYS A 310 -16.81 4.96 -17.41
CA LYS A 310 -17.55 5.87 -18.32
C LYS A 310 -18.53 6.79 -17.60
N ASP A 311 -19.16 6.29 -16.53
CA ASP A 311 -20.13 7.02 -15.70
C ASP A 311 -19.50 7.54 -14.39
N LYS A 312 -18.16 7.55 -14.28
CA LYS A 312 -17.40 7.90 -13.07
C LYS A 312 -16.31 8.94 -13.39
N PRO A 313 -16.67 10.22 -13.57
CA PRO A 313 -15.72 11.27 -13.97
C PRO A 313 -14.55 11.48 -13.00
N GLN A 314 -14.70 11.08 -11.73
CA GLN A 314 -13.63 11.13 -10.74
C GLN A 314 -12.42 10.24 -11.08
N TYR A 315 -12.57 9.22 -11.93
CA TYR A 315 -11.49 8.33 -12.37
C TYR A 315 -10.93 8.67 -13.76
N HIS A 316 -11.33 9.80 -14.35
CA HIS A 316 -10.83 10.23 -15.68
C HIS A 316 -9.44 10.87 -15.61
N GLY A 317 -8.93 11.13 -14.40
CA GLY A 317 -7.57 11.61 -14.14
C GLY A 317 -6.54 10.49 -14.19
N ALA A 318 -5.26 10.86 -14.12
CA ALA A 318 -4.18 9.90 -14.01
C ALA A 318 -3.86 9.58 -12.54
N SER A 319 -3.50 8.34 -12.24
CA SER A 319 -3.09 7.89 -10.90
C SER A 319 -2.03 6.80 -10.99
N GLY A 320 -1.57 6.29 -9.85
CA GLY A 320 -0.64 5.15 -9.79
C GLY A 320 -1.24 3.93 -10.49
N GLY A 321 -0.60 3.51 -11.57
CA GLY A 321 -1.03 2.38 -12.40
C GLY A 321 -0.56 1.04 -11.86
N LEU A 322 -0.60 0.04 -12.75
CA LEU A 322 -0.25 -1.34 -12.41
C LEU A 322 1.24 -1.50 -12.15
N GLU A 323 1.57 -2.04 -10.97
CA GLU A 323 2.79 -2.79 -10.75
C GLU A 323 2.52 -4.25 -11.18
N TYR A 324 3.56 -5.07 -11.39
CA TYR A 324 3.43 -6.49 -11.75
C TYR A 324 2.47 -7.24 -10.83
N GLU A 325 2.62 -7.06 -9.52
CA GLU A 325 1.82 -7.79 -8.54
C GLU A 325 0.34 -7.42 -8.62
N THR A 326 0.04 -6.16 -8.94
CA THR A 326 -1.32 -5.69 -9.16
C THR A 326 -1.89 -6.27 -10.46
N ALA A 327 -1.08 -6.26 -11.54
CA ALA A 327 -1.50 -6.76 -12.85
C ALA A 327 -1.78 -8.27 -12.84
N TYR A 328 -0.94 -9.10 -12.22
CA TYR A 328 -1.23 -10.53 -12.17
C TYR A 328 -2.42 -10.81 -11.24
N ALA A 329 -2.48 -10.17 -10.07
CA ALA A 329 -3.51 -10.50 -9.07
C ALA A 329 -4.91 -10.08 -9.53
N LEU A 330 -5.03 -8.95 -10.22
CA LEU A 330 -6.30 -8.41 -10.73
C LEU A 330 -6.55 -8.77 -12.21
N GLY A 331 -5.63 -9.49 -12.84
CA GLY A 331 -5.74 -9.96 -14.21
C GLY A 331 -5.69 -11.48 -14.28
N ALA A 332 -4.49 -12.03 -14.53
CA ALA A 332 -4.27 -13.46 -14.72
C ALA A 332 -4.86 -14.35 -13.60
N ALA A 333 -4.68 -13.98 -12.32
CA ALA A 333 -5.16 -14.77 -11.18
C ALA A 333 -6.70 -14.89 -11.14
N VAL A 334 -7.42 -13.92 -11.69
CA VAL A 334 -8.88 -13.91 -11.85
C VAL A 334 -9.32 -14.20 -13.29
N GLY A 335 -8.38 -14.53 -14.18
CA GLY A 335 -8.60 -14.87 -15.59
C GLY A 335 -8.99 -13.70 -16.49
N VAL A 336 -8.83 -12.45 -16.04
CA VAL A 336 -9.20 -11.23 -16.77
C VAL A 336 -8.00 -10.72 -17.59
N ASP A 337 -8.21 -10.37 -18.86
CA ASP A 337 -7.19 -9.85 -19.78
C ASP A 337 -7.44 -8.39 -20.21
N ASP A 338 -8.18 -7.65 -19.39
CA ASP A 338 -8.53 -6.24 -19.58
C ASP A 338 -7.68 -5.34 -18.68
N ILE A 339 -6.71 -4.65 -19.27
CA ILE A 339 -5.77 -3.77 -18.55
C ILE A 339 -6.47 -2.57 -17.91
N ASP A 340 -7.56 -2.08 -18.48
CA ASP A 340 -8.28 -0.90 -18.00
C ASP A 340 -9.21 -1.27 -16.84
N ALA A 341 -9.83 -2.45 -16.86
CA ALA A 341 -10.50 -3.03 -15.70
C ALA A 341 -9.51 -3.29 -14.54
N ALA A 342 -8.36 -3.91 -14.82
CA ALA A 342 -7.33 -4.13 -13.80
C ALA A 342 -6.78 -2.81 -13.23
N THR A 343 -6.55 -1.81 -14.08
CA THR A 343 -6.12 -0.46 -13.67
C THR A 343 -7.17 0.21 -12.80
N TYR A 344 -8.47 0.09 -13.16
CA TYR A 344 -9.57 0.62 -12.34
C TYR A 344 -9.60 0.01 -10.94
N VAL A 345 -9.51 -1.31 -10.82
CA VAL A 345 -9.48 -1.95 -9.50
C VAL A 345 -8.20 -1.61 -8.73
N GLY A 346 -7.08 -1.42 -9.44
CA GLY A 346 -5.86 -0.84 -8.86
C GLY A 346 -6.07 0.57 -8.30
N PHE A 347 -6.83 1.43 -8.98
CA PHE A 347 -7.20 2.75 -8.49
C PHE A 347 -8.05 2.67 -7.23
N LEU A 348 -9.03 1.76 -7.18
CA LEU A 348 -9.81 1.50 -5.97
C LEU A 348 -8.92 1.07 -4.79
N CYS A 349 -7.92 0.22 -5.05
CA CYS A 349 -6.97 -0.20 -4.00
C CYS A 349 -6.16 0.99 -3.44
N ASN A 350 -5.68 1.88 -4.32
CA ASN A 350 -4.96 3.10 -3.92
C ASN A 350 -5.86 4.09 -3.17
N GLU A 351 -7.07 4.31 -3.67
CA GLU A 351 -8.01 5.29 -3.13
C GLU A 351 -8.59 4.85 -1.78
N TYR A 352 -8.98 3.59 -1.65
CA TYR A 352 -9.65 3.07 -0.45
C TYR A 352 -8.70 2.38 0.53
N GLY A 353 -7.42 2.21 0.16
CA GLY A 353 -6.37 1.71 1.04
C GLY A 353 -6.42 0.19 1.23
N MET A 354 -6.32 -0.58 0.15
CA MET A 354 -6.40 -2.04 0.15
C MET A 354 -5.24 -2.69 -0.60
N ASP A 355 -4.81 -3.87 -0.17
CA ASP A 355 -3.80 -4.67 -0.87
C ASP A 355 -4.38 -5.32 -2.15
N PRO A 356 -3.90 -4.97 -3.36
CA PRO A 356 -4.41 -5.58 -4.59
C PRO A 356 -4.10 -7.08 -4.69
N ILE A 357 -3.01 -7.55 -4.06
CA ILE A 357 -2.61 -8.96 -4.10
C ILE A 357 -3.62 -9.80 -3.31
N SER A 358 -3.89 -9.40 -2.08
CA SER A 358 -4.86 -10.10 -1.22
C SER A 358 -6.29 -9.94 -1.73
N LEU A 359 -6.65 -8.79 -2.33
CA LEU A 359 -7.93 -8.64 -3.02
C LEU A 359 -8.05 -9.64 -4.18
N GLY A 360 -7.09 -9.64 -5.10
CA GLY A 360 -7.10 -10.52 -6.27
C GLY A 360 -7.13 -12.00 -5.89
N GLY A 361 -6.34 -12.41 -4.90
CA GLY A 361 -6.37 -13.78 -4.38
C GLY A 361 -7.71 -14.16 -3.74
N SER A 362 -8.35 -13.23 -3.00
CA SER A 362 -9.66 -13.48 -2.38
C SER A 362 -10.77 -13.55 -3.42
N ILE A 363 -10.73 -12.72 -4.46
CA ILE A 363 -11.66 -12.79 -5.59
C ILE A 363 -11.44 -14.06 -6.41
N ALA A 364 -10.19 -14.44 -6.68
CA ALA A 364 -9.86 -15.68 -7.40
C ALA A 364 -10.38 -16.92 -6.67
N ALA A 365 -10.19 -16.98 -5.34
CA ALA A 365 -10.77 -18.03 -4.51
C ALA A 365 -12.31 -18.03 -4.54
N ALA A 366 -12.95 -16.85 -4.52
CA ALA A 366 -14.39 -16.72 -4.67
C ALA A 366 -14.90 -17.20 -6.04
N MET A 367 -14.18 -16.88 -7.12
CA MET A 367 -14.49 -17.37 -8.47
C MET A 367 -14.38 -18.90 -8.55
N GLU A 368 -13.40 -19.50 -7.87
CA GLU A 368 -13.32 -20.97 -7.80
C GLU A 368 -14.43 -21.58 -6.96
N LEU A 369 -14.79 -20.99 -5.81
CA LEU A 369 -15.96 -21.39 -5.02
C LEU A 369 -17.24 -21.35 -5.86
N PHE A 370 -17.38 -20.35 -6.72
CA PHE A 370 -18.52 -20.22 -7.64
C PHE A 370 -18.50 -21.31 -8.73
N ASP A 371 -17.33 -21.54 -9.35
CA ASP A 371 -17.13 -22.56 -10.39
C ASP A 371 -17.47 -23.98 -9.90
N ILE A 372 -17.13 -24.32 -8.65
CA ILE A 372 -17.47 -25.62 -8.04
C ILE A 372 -18.88 -25.68 -7.45
N GLY A 373 -19.64 -24.58 -7.49
CA GLY A 373 -21.00 -24.48 -6.97
C GLY A 373 -21.11 -24.40 -5.43
N ALA A 374 -20.03 -24.07 -4.73
CA ALA A 374 -20.02 -23.85 -3.28
C ALA A 374 -20.68 -22.52 -2.88
N ILE A 375 -20.63 -21.53 -3.79
CA ILE A 375 -21.41 -20.30 -3.72
C ILE A 375 -22.19 -20.10 -5.03
N SER A 376 -23.21 -19.25 -4.98
CA SER A 376 -24.12 -18.99 -6.10
C SER A 376 -24.39 -17.49 -6.26
N GLU A 377 -25.12 -17.12 -7.32
CA GLU A 377 -25.58 -15.72 -7.53
C GLU A 377 -26.40 -15.20 -6.33
N LYS A 378 -27.03 -16.08 -5.55
CA LYS A 378 -27.74 -15.69 -4.34
C LYS A 378 -26.80 -15.14 -3.27
N ASP A 379 -25.62 -15.74 -3.13
CA ASP A 379 -24.63 -15.36 -2.11
C ASP A 379 -23.90 -14.07 -2.51
N THR A 380 -23.69 -13.88 -3.80
CA THR A 380 -22.93 -12.75 -4.37
C THR A 380 -23.79 -11.51 -4.68
N GLY A 381 -25.08 -11.53 -4.35
CA GLY A 381 -26.00 -10.43 -4.63
C GLY A 381 -26.36 -10.28 -6.12
N GLY A 382 -26.34 -11.39 -6.87
CA GLY A 382 -26.67 -11.47 -8.30
C GLY A 382 -25.46 -11.39 -9.24
N ILE A 383 -24.25 -11.30 -8.70
CA ILE A 383 -23.02 -11.22 -9.51
C ILE A 383 -22.55 -12.63 -9.86
N LYS A 384 -22.44 -12.94 -11.16
CA LYS A 384 -21.82 -14.18 -11.63
C LYS A 384 -20.30 -14.07 -11.52
N LEU A 385 -19.71 -14.72 -10.52
CA LEU A 385 -18.26 -14.70 -10.28
C LEU A 385 -17.54 -15.74 -11.15
N GLU A 386 -17.65 -15.59 -12.46
CA GLU A 386 -16.96 -16.44 -13.42
C GLU A 386 -15.53 -15.91 -13.67
N PHE A 387 -14.55 -16.82 -13.74
CA PHE A 387 -13.19 -16.45 -14.16
C PHE A 387 -13.22 -15.75 -15.52
N GLY A 388 -12.52 -14.62 -15.61
CA GLY A 388 -12.45 -13.80 -16.83
C GLY A 388 -13.54 -12.75 -16.99
N SER A 389 -14.49 -12.62 -16.08
CA SER A 389 -15.42 -11.49 -16.10
C SER A 389 -14.79 -10.23 -15.50
N ALA A 390 -14.45 -9.27 -16.37
CA ALA A 390 -13.96 -7.95 -15.97
C ALA A 390 -15.04 -7.14 -15.21
N GLU A 391 -16.31 -7.30 -15.57
CA GLU A 391 -17.44 -6.69 -14.87
C GLU A 391 -17.59 -7.24 -13.45
N ALA A 392 -17.50 -8.56 -13.27
CA ALA A 392 -17.58 -9.19 -11.96
C ALA A 392 -16.42 -8.74 -11.06
N LEU A 393 -15.20 -8.67 -11.60
CA LEU A 393 -14.02 -8.13 -10.92
C LEU A 393 -14.26 -6.69 -10.42
N CYS A 394 -14.72 -5.80 -11.30
CA CYS A 394 -14.98 -4.40 -10.95
C CYS A 394 -16.09 -4.28 -9.90
N ALA A 395 -17.21 -4.98 -10.10
CA ALA A 395 -18.37 -4.92 -9.22
C ALA A 395 -18.05 -5.44 -7.81
N ILE A 396 -17.33 -6.57 -7.71
CA ILE A 396 -17.00 -7.13 -6.40
C ILE A 396 -15.93 -6.31 -5.68
N ALA A 397 -14.97 -5.73 -6.40
CA ALA A 397 -13.99 -4.82 -5.80
C ALA A 397 -14.67 -3.59 -5.19
N GLU A 398 -15.64 -3.00 -5.89
CA GLU A 398 -16.45 -1.88 -5.41
C GLU A 398 -17.25 -2.23 -4.13
N LEU A 399 -17.87 -3.41 -4.09
CA LEU A 399 -18.57 -3.89 -2.88
C LEU A 399 -17.58 -4.13 -1.73
N THR A 400 -16.38 -4.65 -2.03
CA THR A 400 -15.35 -4.94 -1.05
C THR A 400 -14.83 -3.67 -0.37
N VAL A 401 -14.53 -2.61 -1.14
CA VAL A 401 -14.04 -1.36 -0.55
C VAL A 401 -15.07 -0.67 0.35
N ARG A 402 -16.36 -0.90 0.10
CA ARG A 402 -17.47 -0.40 0.93
C ARG A 402 -17.89 -1.36 2.05
N SER A 403 -17.35 -2.58 2.07
CA SER A 403 -17.75 -3.67 2.98
C SER A 403 -19.26 -3.99 2.88
N GLU A 404 -19.79 -4.04 1.66
CA GLU A 404 -21.21 -4.25 1.37
C GLU A 404 -21.48 -5.66 0.86
N GLY A 405 -22.50 -6.33 1.41
CA GLY A 405 -22.93 -7.66 0.96
C GLY A 405 -21.78 -8.66 0.94
N PHE A 406 -21.61 -9.36 -0.19
CA PHE A 406 -20.51 -10.32 -0.40
C PHE A 406 -19.12 -9.66 -0.37
N GLY A 407 -19.03 -8.34 -0.57
CA GLY A 407 -17.77 -7.60 -0.41
C GLY A 407 -17.21 -7.66 1.02
N ALA A 408 -18.07 -7.77 2.04
CA ALA A 408 -17.62 -7.98 3.42
C ALA A 408 -16.95 -9.36 3.61
N ASP A 409 -17.39 -10.37 2.86
CA ASP A 409 -16.79 -11.70 2.90
C ASP A 409 -15.43 -11.73 2.21
N ILE A 410 -15.33 -11.08 1.04
CA ILE A 410 -14.06 -10.90 0.34
C ILE A 410 -13.05 -10.18 1.25
N ALA A 411 -13.47 -9.13 1.97
CA ALA A 411 -12.64 -8.34 2.88
C ALA A 411 -12.02 -9.12 4.05
N MET A 412 -12.48 -10.35 4.34
CA MET A 412 -11.88 -11.22 5.36
C MET A 412 -10.57 -11.87 4.90
N GLY A 413 -10.33 -11.93 3.59
CA GLY A 413 -9.20 -12.62 2.96
C GLY A 413 -9.53 -14.07 2.59
N SER A 414 -8.85 -14.59 1.56
CA SER A 414 -9.08 -15.92 0.97
C SER A 414 -9.22 -17.03 2.01
N LYS A 415 -8.32 -17.12 2.99
CA LYS A 415 -8.35 -18.19 4.00
C LYS A 415 -9.68 -18.24 4.75
N ARG A 416 -10.12 -17.10 5.29
CA ARG A 416 -11.35 -17.01 6.11
C ARG A 416 -12.59 -17.13 5.23
N LEU A 417 -12.54 -16.61 4.01
CA LEU A 417 -13.59 -16.79 3.00
C LEU A 417 -13.80 -18.28 2.69
N CYS A 418 -12.74 -18.98 2.31
CA CYS A 418 -12.73 -20.40 1.98
C CYS A 418 -13.17 -21.27 3.17
N GLU A 419 -12.69 -20.98 4.39
CA GLU A 419 -13.15 -21.64 5.62
C GLU A 419 -14.66 -21.44 5.85
N LYS A 420 -15.18 -20.22 5.67
CA LYS A 420 -16.62 -19.91 5.82
C LYS A 420 -17.49 -20.77 4.90
N TYR A 421 -17.02 -21.03 3.68
CA TYR A 421 -17.75 -21.81 2.68
C TYR A 421 -17.34 -23.30 2.65
N GLY A 422 -16.57 -23.77 3.63
CA GLY A 422 -16.27 -25.21 3.80
C GLY A 422 -15.20 -25.77 2.88
N HIS A 423 -14.40 -24.91 2.25
CA HIS A 423 -13.35 -25.29 1.28
C HIS A 423 -11.99 -24.63 1.60
N PRO A 424 -11.42 -24.87 2.78
CA PRO A 424 -10.15 -24.25 3.20
C PRO A 424 -8.95 -24.62 2.30
N ASP A 425 -9.08 -25.66 1.48
CA ASP A 425 -8.11 -26.15 0.51
C ASP A 425 -7.93 -25.23 -0.72
N LEU A 426 -8.83 -24.27 -0.93
CA LEU A 426 -8.79 -23.33 -2.06
C LEU A 426 -8.02 -22.02 -1.80
N SER A 427 -7.49 -21.83 -0.59
CA SER A 427 -6.79 -20.60 -0.17
C SER A 427 -5.27 -20.71 -0.16
#